data_AF-A0A2M9EQV8-F1
#
_entry.id   AF-A0A2M9EQV8-F1
#
_cell.length_a   1.000
_cell.length_b   1.000
_cell.length_c   1.000
_cell.angle_alpha   90.00
_cell.angle_beta   90.00
_cell.angle_gamma   90.00
#
_symmetry.space_group_name_H-M   'P 1'
#
loop_
_entity.id
_entity.type
_entity.pdbx_description
1 polymer ?
#
loop_
_entity_poly.entity_id
_entity_poly.type
_entity_poly.pdbx_seq_one_letter_code
_entity_poly.pdbx_strand_id
1 'polypeptide(L)'
;MRKLTALALATALLLSAPAMAGEYEDQRAREAVRVLNENLEIPESAIPDKLFDEARGIVVVPDTVKAGLIFGGRRGLGLMSVKTTEGTWSNPVFVKLVGGSFGFQAGVQASDIIMVIRNDRGVQNIVNGKFTLGVDAAAAAGPVGRNASAMTDAQFKAEIWSWSRSRGLFAGVALDGAVLKIDDEANQAVYGHGVTPRMIFENRAPQPGSSATVAMRDALEEASATARNRRNPAEEVPVYAPTEQYRHGQTPPPAAPAQPAQPAAPQNPPQDGGVVTTPLPPID
;
A
#
# COMPACT_ATOMS: atom_id res chain seq x y z
N MET A 1 32.68 10.29 62.09
CA MET A 1 32.41 10.53 60.66
C MET A 1 32.28 9.20 59.91
N ARG A 2 31.14 8.50 59.99
CA ARG A 2 30.95 7.19 59.31
C ARG A 2 29.49 6.70 59.22
N LYS A 3 28.49 7.58 59.29
CA LYS A 3 27.05 7.21 59.22
C LYS A 3 26.19 8.10 58.32
N LEU A 4 26.79 8.93 57.47
CA LEU A 4 26.05 9.88 56.61
C LEU A 4 26.08 9.57 55.11
N THR A 5 26.83 8.54 54.69
CA THR A 5 26.96 8.20 53.25
C THR A 5 25.97 7.16 52.75
N ALA A 6 25.18 6.53 53.63
CA ALA A 6 24.24 5.47 53.23
C ALA A 6 22.85 5.96 52.81
N LEU A 7 22.53 7.25 53.01
CA LEU A 7 21.17 7.76 52.75
C LEU A 7 21.02 8.45 51.38
N ALA A 8 22.11 8.71 50.65
CA ALA A 8 22.07 9.41 49.37
C ALA A 8 21.92 8.48 48.15
N LEU A 9 22.06 7.16 48.31
CA LEU A 9 22.04 6.20 47.19
C LEU A 9 20.69 5.48 47.01
N ALA A 10 19.76 5.60 47.96
CA ALA A 10 18.47 4.92 47.91
C ALA A 10 17.35 5.75 47.25
N THR A 11 17.58 7.03 46.95
CA THR A 11 16.55 7.96 46.44
C THR A 11 16.61 8.18 44.92
N ALA A 12 17.56 7.56 44.22
CA ALA A 12 17.76 7.76 42.77
C ALA A 12 17.03 6.74 41.87
N LEU A 13 16.21 5.84 42.42
CA LEU A 13 15.56 4.76 41.66
C LEU A 13 14.05 4.95 41.38
N LEU A 14 13.48 6.13 41.62
CA LEU A 14 12.02 6.34 41.58
C LEU A 14 11.50 7.23 40.44
N LEU A 15 12.26 7.48 39.37
CA LEU A 15 11.83 8.41 38.29
C LEU A 15 11.95 7.88 36.85
N SER A 16 11.93 6.56 36.63
CA SER A 16 11.86 5.99 35.28
C SER A 16 10.45 5.44 34.99
N ALA A 17 9.47 6.33 34.89
CA ALA A 17 8.18 6.02 34.26
C ALA A 17 8.03 6.77 32.93
N PRO A 18 8.70 6.30 31.87
CA PRO A 18 8.10 6.35 30.54
C PRO A 18 8.37 5.04 29.80
N ALA A 19 7.53 4.02 30.01
CA ALA A 19 7.61 2.77 29.23
C ALA A 19 6.24 2.23 28.78
N MET A 20 5.16 2.58 29.48
CA MET A 20 3.83 2.03 29.18
C MET A 20 3.15 2.68 27.95
N ALA A 21 3.48 3.92 27.61
CA ALA A 21 2.90 4.63 26.47
C ALA A 21 3.60 4.33 25.12
N GLY A 22 4.69 3.56 25.11
CA GLY A 22 5.29 3.05 23.88
C GLY A 22 4.82 1.63 23.55
N GLU A 23 4.60 0.81 24.59
CA GLU A 23 4.29 -0.61 24.41
C GLU A 23 2.93 -0.86 23.75
N TYR A 24 1.92 -0.05 24.08
CA TYR A 24 0.57 -0.16 23.51
C TYR A 24 0.55 0.21 22.02
N GLU A 25 1.19 1.31 21.66
CA GLU A 25 1.39 1.78 20.29
C GLU A 25 2.25 0.81 19.48
N ASP A 26 3.31 0.26 20.08
CA ASP A 26 4.13 -0.77 19.45
C ASP A 26 3.35 -2.06 19.22
N GLN A 27 2.46 -2.44 20.14
CA GLN A 27 1.58 -3.58 19.94
C GLN A 27 0.64 -3.35 18.75
N ARG A 28 0.04 -2.15 18.66
CA ARG A 28 -0.78 -1.77 17.51
C ARG A 28 -0.01 -1.87 16.20
N ALA A 29 1.26 -1.42 16.19
CA ALA A 29 2.14 -1.54 15.03
C ALA A 29 2.44 -3.01 14.65
N ARG A 30 2.75 -3.86 15.64
CA ARG A 30 2.95 -5.30 15.43
C ARG A 30 1.71 -5.98 14.84
N GLU A 31 0.52 -5.67 15.36
CA GLU A 31 -0.72 -6.24 14.84
C GLU A 31 -1.02 -5.78 13.40
N ALA A 32 -0.70 -4.53 13.06
CA ALA A 32 -0.83 -4.05 11.68
C ALA A 32 0.13 -4.77 10.72
N VAL A 33 1.40 -4.97 11.12
CA VAL A 33 2.38 -5.77 10.35
C VAL A 33 1.88 -7.19 10.16
N ARG A 34 1.36 -7.82 11.22
CA ARG A 34 0.78 -9.16 11.16
C ARG A 34 -0.34 -9.23 10.11
N VAL A 35 -1.32 -8.34 10.19
CA VAL A 35 -2.45 -8.30 9.24
C VAL A 35 -1.98 -8.06 7.81
N LEU A 36 -1.00 -7.18 7.61
CA LEU A 36 -0.43 -6.93 6.30
C LEU A 36 0.23 -8.19 5.72
N ASN A 37 1.11 -8.83 6.48
CA ASN A 37 1.81 -10.04 6.05
C ASN A 37 0.84 -11.19 5.76
N GLU A 38 -0.12 -11.43 6.65
CA GLU A 38 -1.15 -12.44 6.44
C GLU A 38 -2.00 -12.17 5.17
N ASN A 39 -2.24 -10.90 4.82
CA ASN A 39 -2.94 -10.57 3.58
C ASN A 39 -2.11 -10.87 2.34
N LEU A 40 -0.80 -10.61 2.38
CA LEU A 40 0.13 -10.85 1.28
C LEU A 40 0.36 -12.35 1.00
N GLU A 41 0.23 -13.20 2.03
CA GLU A 41 0.41 -14.65 1.93
C GLU A 41 -0.79 -15.40 1.32
N ILE A 42 -2.00 -14.82 1.34
CA ILE A 42 -3.22 -15.49 0.90
C ILE A 42 -3.58 -15.04 -0.52
N PRO A 43 -3.37 -15.84 -1.58
CA PRO A 43 -3.54 -15.41 -2.97
C PRO A 43 -4.96 -14.94 -3.31
N GLU A 44 -5.98 -15.54 -2.68
CA GLU A 44 -7.40 -15.21 -2.89
C GLU A 44 -7.84 -13.92 -2.20
N SER A 45 -7.08 -13.44 -1.21
CA SER A 45 -7.36 -12.23 -0.42
C SER A 45 -6.32 -11.13 -0.59
N ALA A 46 -5.25 -11.41 -1.34
CA ALA A 46 -4.16 -10.50 -1.57
C ALA A 46 -4.64 -9.27 -2.36
N ILE A 47 -4.19 -8.11 -1.93
CA ILE A 47 -4.35 -6.87 -2.69
C ILE A 47 -3.65 -7.07 -4.05
N PRO A 48 -4.36 -6.87 -5.19
CA PRO A 48 -3.76 -6.99 -6.52
C PRO A 48 -2.47 -6.18 -6.64
N ASP A 49 -1.42 -6.76 -7.20
CA ASP A 49 -0.09 -6.11 -7.33
C ASP A 49 -0.18 -4.71 -7.97
N LYS A 50 -1.09 -4.53 -8.93
CA LYS A 50 -1.35 -3.23 -9.57
C LYS A 50 -1.87 -2.18 -8.59
N LEU A 51 -2.76 -2.56 -7.68
CA LEU A 51 -3.33 -1.62 -6.69
C LEU A 51 -2.29 -1.25 -5.64
N PHE A 52 -1.40 -2.17 -5.26
CA PHE A 52 -0.28 -1.87 -4.37
C PHE A 52 0.71 -0.88 -4.97
N ASP A 53 0.98 -0.99 -6.28
CA ASP A 53 1.91 -0.08 -6.94
C ASP A 53 1.35 1.32 -7.18
N GLU A 54 0.07 1.40 -7.57
CA GLU A 54 -0.67 2.65 -7.73
C GLU A 54 -1.03 3.30 -6.39
N ALA A 55 -0.80 2.62 -5.25
CA ALA A 55 -1.10 3.14 -3.93
C ALA A 55 -0.28 4.41 -3.63
N ARG A 56 -0.98 5.45 -3.17
CA ARG A 56 -0.42 6.69 -2.59
C ARG A 56 -0.49 6.68 -1.07
N GLY A 57 -1.38 5.87 -0.50
CA GLY A 57 -1.45 5.61 0.93
C GLY A 57 -2.00 4.23 1.21
N ILE A 58 -1.54 3.60 2.29
CA ILE A 58 -2.06 2.34 2.78
C ILE A 58 -2.38 2.51 4.26
N VAL A 59 -3.56 2.05 4.65
CA VAL A 59 -4.03 2.05 6.03
C VAL A 59 -4.32 0.62 6.43
N VAL A 60 -3.80 0.18 7.58
CA VAL A 60 -4.06 -1.14 8.16
C VAL A 60 -4.63 -0.96 9.55
N VAL A 61 -5.85 -1.46 9.77
CA VAL A 61 -6.60 -1.38 11.02
C VAL A 61 -6.93 -2.81 11.49
N PRO A 62 -6.04 -3.44 12.28
CA PRO A 62 -6.27 -4.76 12.83
C PRO A 62 -7.45 -4.76 13.80
N ASP A 63 -8.13 -5.91 13.92
CA ASP A 63 -9.10 -6.22 14.98
C ASP A 63 -10.15 -5.13 15.24
N THR A 64 -10.64 -4.48 14.17
CA THR A 64 -11.70 -3.48 14.26
C THR A 64 -12.98 -4.13 14.80
N VAL A 65 -13.41 -3.70 15.98
CA VAL A 65 -14.59 -4.26 16.65
C VAL A 65 -15.84 -3.54 16.15
N LYS A 66 -16.85 -4.31 15.73
CA LYS A 66 -18.23 -3.88 15.49
C LYS A 66 -19.15 -4.62 16.45
N ALA A 67 -20.03 -3.88 17.13
CA ALA A 67 -21.05 -4.45 17.99
C ALA A 67 -22.34 -3.64 17.87
N GLY A 68 -23.50 -4.30 17.85
CA GLY A 68 -24.78 -3.59 17.82
C GLY A 68 -26.02 -4.47 17.97
N LEU A 69 -27.10 -3.83 18.38
CA LEU A 69 -28.47 -4.33 18.40
C LEU A 69 -29.39 -3.15 18.07
N ILE A 70 -29.98 -3.15 16.87
CA ILE A 70 -30.70 -1.99 16.28
C ILE A 70 -29.78 -0.79 16.01
N PHE A 71 -29.09 -0.32 17.05
CA PHE A 71 -27.98 0.64 16.99
C PHE A 71 -26.67 -0.09 17.29
N GLY A 72 -25.61 0.31 16.59
CA GLY A 72 -24.30 -0.29 16.76
C GLY A 72 -23.16 0.71 16.63
N GLY A 73 -22.01 0.34 17.16
CA GLY A 73 -20.77 1.09 17.09
C GLY A 73 -19.66 0.26 16.46
N ARG A 74 -18.68 0.97 15.90
CA ARG A 74 -17.42 0.41 15.41
C ARG A 74 -16.24 1.21 15.96
N ARG A 75 -15.19 0.51 16.40
CA ARG A 75 -13.91 1.10 16.79
C ARG A 75 -12.76 0.22 16.34
N GLY A 76 -11.79 0.82 15.65
CA GLY A 76 -10.55 0.18 15.24
C GLY A 76 -9.38 1.14 15.41
N LEU A 77 -8.20 0.59 15.65
CA LEU A 77 -6.96 1.33 15.81
C LEU A 77 -5.94 0.74 14.85
N GLY A 78 -5.20 1.61 14.15
CA GLY A 78 -4.32 1.15 13.10
C GLY A 78 -3.20 2.12 12.78
N LEU A 79 -2.56 1.88 11.65
CA LEU A 79 -1.48 2.70 11.12
C LEU A 79 -1.73 3.03 9.65
N MET A 80 -1.16 4.15 9.21
CA MET A 80 -1.20 4.62 7.84
C MET A 80 0.19 5.05 7.39
N SER A 81 0.65 4.56 6.24
CA SER A 81 1.83 5.09 5.54
C SER A 81 1.43 5.72 4.22
N VAL A 82 2.20 6.71 3.77
CA VAL A 82 2.03 7.36 2.47
C VAL A 82 3.25 7.10 1.60
N LYS A 83 3.03 6.99 0.30
CA LYS A 83 4.10 6.85 -0.67
C LYS A 83 4.68 8.24 -0.95
N THR A 84 5.99 8.40 -0.80
CA THR A 84 6.68 9.65 -1.07
C THR A 84 6.81 9.90 -2.57
N THR A 85 7.28 11.10 -2.93
CA THR A 85 7.57 11.47 -4.32
C THR A 85 8.66 10.61 -4.96
N GLU A 86 9.55 10.05 -4.14
CA GLU A 86 10.62 9.14 -4.54
C GLU A 86 10.14 7.69 -4.71
N GLY A 87 8.87 7.41 -4.37
CA GLY A 87 8.26 6.10 -4.54
C GLY A 87 8.56 5.11 -3.41
N THR A 88 9.12 5.58 -2.29
CA THR A 88 9.31 4.85 -1.02
C THR A 88 8.13 5.09 -0.07
N TRP A 89 7.99 4.27 0.96
CA TRP A 89 7.00 4.43 2.01
C TRP A 89 7.52 5.29 3.15
N SER A 90 6.68 6.21 3.61
CA SER A 90 6.96 7.02 4.78
C SER A 90 6.94 6.21 6.08
N ASN A 91 7.47 6.80 7.16
CA ASN A 91 7.13 6.32 8.50
C ASN A 91 5.61 6.34 8.70
N PRO A 92 5.03 5.36 9.41
CA PRO A 92 3.59 5.28 9.57
C PRO A 92 3.09 6.24 10.66
N VAL A 93 1.93 6.83 10.43
CA VAL A 93 1.18 7.54 11.47
C VAL A 93 0.13 6.63 12.08
N PHE A 94 -0.18 6.86 13.35
CA PHE A 94 -1.28 6.21 14.04
C PHE A 94 -2.62 6.79 13.59
N VAL A 95 -3.59 5.90 13.39
CA VAL A 95 -4.96 6.26 12.99
C VAL A 95 -5.99 5.52 13.84
N LYS A 96 -7.20 6.06 13.87
CA LYS A 96 -8.38 5.45 14.48
C LYS A 96 -9.57 5.50 13.53
N LEU A 97 -10.30 4.38 13.47
CA LEU A 97 -11.54 4.23 12.74
C LEU A 97 -12.68 4.17 13.76
N VAL A 98 -13.61 5.12 13.68
CA VAL A 98 -14.76 5.18 14.59
C VAL A 98 -16.04 5.34 13.77
N GLY A 99 -17.06 4.54 14.05
CA GLY A 99 -18.30 4.59 13.30
C GLY A 99 -19.53 4.17 14.09
N GLY A 100 -20.68 4.48 13.51
CA GLY A 100 -22.00 4.08 13.98
C GLY A 100 -22.72 3.30 12.90
N SER A 101 -23.72 2.54 13.32
CA SER A 101 -24.63 1.87 12.40
C SER A 101 -26.04 1.80 12.97
N PHE A 102 -27.03 1.80 12.07
CA PHE A 102 -28.44 1.68 12.41
C PHE A 102 -29.14 0.74 11.43
N GLY A 103 -29.93 -0.19 11.96
CA GLY A 103 -30.73 -1.12 11.18
C GLY A 103 -31.08 -2.39 11.92
N PHE A 104 -31.75 -3.32 11.25
CA PHE A 104 -32.05 -4.64 11.81
C PHE A 104 -30.79 -5.49 11.87
N GLN A 105 -29.96 -5.23 12.88
CA GLN A 105 -28.69 -5.90 13.15
C GLN A 105 -28.63 -6.44 14.58
N ALA A 106 -27.88 -7.53 14.77
CA ALA A 106 -27.48 -8.04 16.06
C ALA A 106 -26.15 -8.78 15.96
N GLY A 107 -25.23 -8.50 16.89
CA GLY A 107 -24.04 -9.32 17.09
C GLY A 107 -22.76 -8.55 17.39
N VAL A 108 -21.65 -9.29 17.39
CA VAL A 108 -20.29 -8.77 17.62
C VAL A 108 -19.34 -9.42 16.63
N GLN A 109 -18.52 -8.60 15.97
CA GLN A 109 -17.55 -9.02 14.98
C GLN A 109 -16.25 -8.24 15.13
N ALA A 110 -15.12 -8.91 14.93
CA ALA A 110 -13.83 -8.27 14.74
C ALA A 110 -13.43 -8.39 13.26
N SER A 111 -12.83 -7.33 12.71
CA SER A 111 -12.44 -7.26 11.31
C SER A 111 -11.05 -6.67 11.16
N ASP A 112 -10.16 -7.37 10.47
CA ASP A 112 -8.92 -6.79 9.96
C ASP A 112 -9.26 -6.01 8.69
N ILE A 113 -8.95 -4.71 8.66
CA ILE A 113 -9.28 -3.82 7.54
C ILE A 113 -7.99 -3.29 6.92
N ILE A 114 -7.85 -3.42 5.60
CA ILE A 114 -6.79 -2.77 4.84
C ILE A 114 -7.42 -1.85 3.81
N MET A 115 -7.00 -0.59 3.78
CA MET A 115 -7.44 0.41 2.80
C MET A 115 -6.26 0.85 1.95
N VAL A 116 -6.46 0.89 0.64
CA VAL A 116 -5.49 1.37 -0.35
C VAL A 116 -6.03 2.64 -1.00
N ILE A 117 -5.36 3.76 -0.76
CA ILE A 117 -5.67 5.07 -1.32
C ILE A 117 -4.81 5.28 -2.56
N ARG A 118 -5.42 5.61 -3.70
CA ARG A 118 -4.71 5.71 -5.00
C ARG A 118 -4.42 7.12 -5.50
N ASN A 119 -4.83 8.15 -4.77
CA ASN A 119 -4.55 9.53 -5.15
C ASN A 119 -4.17 10.41 -3.95
N ASP A 120 -3.47 11.50 -4.25
CA ASP A 120 -2.98 12.42 -3.21
C ASP A 120 -4.12 13.15 -2.50
N ARG A 121 -5.25 13.40 -3.19
CA ARG A 121 -6.42 14.07 -2.59
C ARG A 121 -7.00 13.24 -1.44
N GLY A 122 -7.13 11.94 -1.61
CA GLY A 122 -7.63 11.01 -0.59
C GLY A 122 -6.69 10.96 0.61
N VAL A 123 -5.38 10.91 0.36
CA VAL A 123 -4.37 11.01 1.42
C VAL A 123 -4.54 12.32 2.19
N GLN A 124 -4.60 13.45 1.49
CA GLN A 124 -4.75 14.76 2.10
C GLN A 124 -6.07 14.91 2.86
N ASN A 125 -7.17 14.32 2.39
CA ASN A 125 -8.45 14.33 3.10
C ASN A 125 -8.36 13.58 4.44
N ILE A 126 -7.68 12.43 4.48
CA ILE A 126 -7.46 11.69 5.73
C ILE A 126 -6.57 12.50 6.69
N VAL A 127 -5.46 13.03 6.18
CA VAL A 127 -4.51 13.83 6.98
C VAL A 127 -5.16 15.09 7.56
N ASN A 128 -6.07 15.72 6.83
CA ASN A 128 -6.81 16.89 7.31
C ASN A 128 -8.06 16.54 8.12
N GLY A 129 -8.30 15.25 8.44
CA GLY A 129 -9.43 14.80 9.27
C GLY A 129 -10.80 14.91 8.58
N LYS A 130 -10.84 14.96 7.25
CA LYS A 130 -12.05 15.14 6.43
C LYS A 130 -12.58 13.85 5.80
N PHE A 131 -12.11 12.67 6.19
CA PHE A 131 -12.47 11.43 5.52
C PHE A 131 -13.54 10.60 6.26
N THR A 132 -14.74 10.53 5.68
CA THR A 132 -15.89 9.77 6.20
C THR A 132 -16.23 8.58 5.29
N LEU A 133 -16.00 7.36 5.77
CA LEU A 133 -16.50 6.13 5.15
C LEU A 133 -18.03 6.07 5.22
N GLY A 134 -18.67 5.83 4.08
CA GLY A 134 -20.12 5.87 3.88
C GLY A 134 -20.52 7.03 2.99
N VAL A 135 -20.37 8.27 3.48
CA VAL A 135 -20.74 9.49 2.73
C VAL A 135 -19.72 9.80 1.62
N ASP A 136 -18.43 9.88 1.95
CA ASP A 136 -17.38 10.16 0.96
C ASP A 136 -17.00 8.89 0.18
N ALA A 137 -17.17 7.72 0.80
CA ALA A 137 -16.95 6.43 0.16
C ALA A 137 -18.02 6.11 -0.90
N ALA A 138 -19.28 6.51 -0.75
CA ALA A 138 -20.31 6.25 -1.77
C ALA A 138 -19.99 6.88 -3.13
N ALA A 139 -19.26 7.99 -3.16
CA ALA A 139 -18.80 8.64 -4.38
C ALA A 139 -17.46 8.07 -4.91
N ALA A 140 -16.71 7.32 -4.08
CA ALA A 140 -15.29 7.03 -4.30
C ALA A 140 -14.85 5.57 -4.08
N ALA A 141 -15.72 4.67 -3.62
CA ALA A 141 -15.33 3.32 -3.19
C ALA A 141 -15.68 2.23 -4.22
N GLY A 142 -14.73 1.34 -4.42
CA GLY A 142 -14.93 0.04 -5.05
C GLY A 142 -15.69 -0.91 -4.10
N PRO A 143 -15.90 -2.16 -4.49
CA PRO A 143 -16.71 -3.12 -3.74
C PRO A 143 -16.05 -3.39 -2.40
N VAL A 144 -16.86 -3.45 -1.35
CA VAL A 144 -16.43 -3.89 -0.01
C VAL A 144 -16.91 -5.32 0.24
N GLY A 145 -15.99 -6.21 0.59
CA GLY A 145 -16.31 -7.58 1.02
C GLY A 145 -15.57 -8.68 0.25
N ARG A 146 -15.77 -9.93 0.67
CA ARG A 146 -15.09 -11.16 0.19
C ARG A 146 -15.27 -11.49 -1.30
N ASN A 147 -15.99 -10.67 -2.07
CA ASN A 147 -16.34 -10.92 -3.48
C ASN A 147 -15.79 -9.83 -4.43
N ALA A 148 -14.64 -9.24 -4.15
CA ALA A 148 -14.05 -8.19 -5.00
C ALA A 148 -13.51 -8.70 -6.37
N SER A 149 -13.67 -9.99 -6.69
CA SER A 149 -13.07 -10.64 -7.86
C SER A 149 -13.84 -10.52 -9.18
N ALA A 150 -14.96 -9.78 -9.24
CA ALA A 150 -15.68 -9.54 -10.50
C ALA A 150 -16.06 -8.07 -10.64
N MET A 151 -15.23 -7.28 -11.33
CA MET A 151 -15.58 -5.90 -11.66
C MET A 151 -15.14 -5.46 -13.05
N THR A 152 -16.07 -4.78 -13.73
CA THR A 152 -15.95 -4.14 -15.04
C THR A 152 -15.27 -2.76 -14.97
N ASP A 153 -14.73 -2.28 -16.09
CA ASP A 153 -13.94 -1.03 -16.26
C ASP A 153 -14.48 0.24 -15.56
N ALA A 154 -15.80 0.35 -15.35
CA ALA A 154 -16.42 1.49 -14.68
C ALA A 154 -16.11 1.60 -13.17
N GLN A 155 -15.81 0.49 -12.48
CA GLN A 155 -15.50 0.48 -11.04
C GLN A 155 -14.01 0.64 -10.71
N PHE A 156 -13.13 0.60 -11.72
CA PHE A 156 -11.70 0.87 -11.54
C PHE A 156 -11.38 2.35 -11.25
N LYS A 157 -12.38 3.21 -11.06
CA LYS A 157 -12.26 4.65 -10.77
C LYS A 157 -12.33 5.02 -9.29
N ALA A 158 -12.52 4.06 -8.40
CA ALA A 158 -12.56 4.30 -6.96
C ALA A 158 -11.26 4.91 -6.41
N GLU A 159 -11.34 6.01 -5.68
CA GLU A 159 -10.18 6.68 -5.07
C GLU A 159 -9.57 5.85 -3.94
N ILE A 160 -10.38 5.01 -3.28
CA ILE A 160 -9.98 4.16 -2.14
C ILE A 160 -10.60 2.77 -2.27
N TRP A 161 -9.77 1.74 -2.11
CA TRP A 161 -10.17 0.34 -2.05
C TRP A 161 -10.04 -0.17 -0.63
N SER A 162 -10.98 -1.00 -0.17
CA SER A 162 -10.94 -1.56 1.19
C SER A 162 -11.18 -3.07 1.16
N TRP A 163 -10.28 -3.81 1.78
CA TRP A 163 -10.42 -5.23 2.07
C TRP A 163 -10.71 -5.40 3.55
N SER A 164 -11.53 -6.39 3.87
CA SER A 164 -11.80 -6.74 5.26
C SER A 164 -11.90 -8.24 5.44
N ARG A 165 -11.16 -8.79 6.39
CA ARG A 165 -11.29 -10.17 6.83
C ARG A 165 -11.92 -10.19 8.21
N SER A 166 -13.11 -10.77 8.29
CA SER A 166 -13.94 -10.69 9.49
C SER A 166 -14.10 -12.03 10.18
N ARG A 167 -14.18 -11.98 11.51
CA ARG A 167 -14.41 -13.11 12.40
C ARG A 167 -15.43 -12.73 13.48
N GLY A 168 -16.34 -13.63 13.81
CA GLY A 168 -17.42 -13.42 14.78
C GLY A 168 -18.79 -13.72 14.21
N LEU A 169 -19.83 -13.40 15.00
CA LEU A 169 -21.22 -13.63 14.64
C LEU A 169 -21.95 -12.28 14.60
N PHE A 170 -22.30 -11.86 13.40
CA PHE A 170 -23.06 -10.64 13.16
C PHE A 170 -24.07 -10.92 12.05
N ALA A 171 -25.34 -10.70 12.34
CA ALA A 171 -26.43 -10.91 11.41
C ALA A 171 -27.24 -9.63 11.26
N GLY A 172 -27.65 -9.33 10.03
CA GLY A 172 -28.59 -8.25 9.77
C GLY A 172 -28.22 -7.34 8.61
N VAL A 173 -29.08 -6.35 8.40
CA VAL A 173 -28.93 -5.29 7.39
C VAL A 173 -28.87 -3.97 8.13
N ALA A 174 -27.85 -3.17 7.83
CA ALA A 174 -27.65 -1.89 8.48
C ALA A 174 -27.04 -0.86 7.55
N LEU A 175 -27.39 0.40 7.80
CA LEU A 175 -26.64 1.54 7.30
C LEU A 175 -25.42 1.73 8.21
N ASP A 176 -24.23 1.77 7.62
CA ASP A 176 -22.96 1.99 8.32
C ASP A 176 -22.38 3.35 7.94
N GLY A 177 -21.86 4.09 8.91
CA GLY A 177 -21.05 5.29 8.70
C GLY A 177 -19.84 5.28 9.63
N ALA A 178 -18.66 5.60 9.12
CA ALA A 178 -17.44 5.64 9.92
C ALA A 178 -16.52 6.78 9.49
N VAL A 179 -15.62 7.20 10.37
CA VAL A 179 -14.63 8.25 10.10
C VAL A 179 -13.26 7.67 10.41
N LEU A 180 -12.32 7.84 9.47
CA LEU A 180 -10.91 7.56 9.70
C LEU A 180 -10.23 8.86 10.10
N LYS A 181 -9.53 8.86 11.22
CA LYS A 181 -8.84 10.03 11.74
C LYS A 181 -7.41 9.69 12.13
N ILE A 182 -6.54 10.67 12.01
CA ILE A 182 -5.22 10.66 12.67
C ILE A 182 -5.43 10.53 14.18
N ASP A 183 -4.59 9.72 14.82
CA ASP A 183 -4.54 9.55 16.26
C ASP A 183 -3.36 10.36 16.84
N ASP A 184 -3.57 11.67 16.99
CA ASP A 184 -2.51 12.61 17.39
C ASP A 184 -1.88 12.28 18.75
N GLU A 185 -2.65 11.70 19.66
CA GLU A 185 -2.15 11.26 20.98
C GLU A 185 -1.15 10.12 20.83
N ALA A 186 -1.49 9.07 20.08
CA ALA A 186 -0.60 7.95 19.79
C ALA A 186 0.64 8.39 18.97
N ASN A 187 0.45 9.31 18.01
CA ASN A 187 1.57 9.88 17.28
C ASN A 187 2.54 10.63 18.21
N GLN A 188 2.03 11.44 19.13
CA GLN A 188 2.88 12.16 20.10
C GLN A 188 3.56 11.22 21.10
N ALA A 189 2.91 10.12 21.47
CA ALA A 189 3.47 9.11 22.37
C ALA A 189 4.71 8.41 21.77
N VAL A 190 4.72 8.17 20.45
CA VAL A 190 5.83 7.49 19.76
C VAL A 190 6.86 8.46 19.18
N TYR A 191 6.40 9.54 18.54
CA TYR A 191 7.25 10.43 17.76
C TYR A 191 7.62 11.73 18.49
N GLY A 192 7.14 11.90 19.73
CA GLY A 192 7.41 13.06 20.57
C GLY A 192 6.34 14.16 20.46
N HIS A 193 6.34 15.02 21.49
CA HIS A 193 5.33 16.06 21.65
C HIS A 193 5.35 17.08 20.50
N GLY A 194 4.17 17.56 20.09
CA GLY A 194 4.04 18.58 19.03
C GLY A 194 4.32 18.07 17.61
N VAL A 195 4.50 16.76 17.43
CA VAL A 195 4.63 16.14 16.12
C VAL A 195 3.33 16.28 15.32
N THR A 196 3.47 16.48 14.01
CA THR A 196 2.35 16.46 13.06
C THR A 196 2.47 15.25 12.12
N PRO A 197 1.36 14.76 11.53
CA PRO A 197 1.41 13.68 10.55
C PRO A 197 2.38 13.96 9.41
N ARG A 198 2.42 15.21 8.94
CA ARG A 198 3.33 15.65 7.89
C ARG A 198 4.79 15.52 8.29
N MET A 199 5.14 15.89 9.52
CA MET A 199 6.51 15.69 10.03
C MET A 199 6.89 14.21 10.06
N ILE A 200 5.97 13.32 10.45
CA ILE A 200 6.22 11.88 10.45
C ILE A 200 6.43 11.37 9.03
N PHE A 201 5.55 11.75 8.10
CA PHE A 201 5.64 11.31 6.70
C PHE A 201 6.92 11.76 6.01
N GLU A 202 7.38 12.98 6.31
CA GLU A 202 8.59 13.57 5.73
C GLU A 202 9.86 13.22 6.52
N ASN A 203 9.77 12.29 7.49
CA ASN A 203 10.89 11.86 8.33
C ASN A 203 11.55 13.02 9.12
N ARG A 204 10.73 13.97 9.58
CA ARG A 204 11.11 15.17 10.36
C ARG A 204 10.53 15.16 11.78
N ALA A 205 10.12 13.99 12.27
CA ALA A 205 9.59 13.83 13.63
C ALA A 205 10.69 14.11 14.69
N PRO A 206 10.34 14.69 15.86
CA PRO A 206 11.30 14.95 16.93
C PRO A 206 12.00 13.69 17.46
N GLN A 207 11.29 12.56 17.48
CA GLN A 207 11.82 11.26 17.87
C GLN A 207 11.69 10.28 16.70
N PRO A 208 12.65 9.37 16.52
CA PRO A 208 12.52 8.30 15.54
C PRO A 208 11.38 7.36 15.94
N GLY A 209 10.74 6.74 14.95
CA GLY A 209 9.76 5.69 15.21
C GLY A 209 10.39 4.49 15.93
N SER A 210 9.57 3.75 16.67
CA SER A 210 9.97 2.49 17.28
C SER A 210 10.28 1.42 16.24
N SER A 211 10.97 0.34 16.64
CA SER A 211 11.23 -0.80 15.77
C SER A 211 9.95 -1.40 15.17
N ALA A 212 8.84 -1.38 15.91
CA ALA A 212 7.55 -1.87 15.42
C ALA A 212 6.96 -0.99 14.31
N THR A 213 7.07 0.34 14.43
CA THR A 213 6.63 1.27 13.37
C THR A 213 7.53 1.19 12.13
N VAL A 214 8.84 1.01 12.32
CA VAL A 214 9.79 0.80 11.23
C VAL A 214 9.49 -0.50 10.50
N ALA A 215 9.17 -1.58 11.21
CA ALA A 215 8.78 -2.85 10.60
C ALA A 215 7.54 -2.73 9.71
N MET A 216 6.57 -1.87 10.06
CA MET A 216 5.41 -1.59 9.19
C MET A 216 5.80 -0.92 7.88
N ARG A 217 6.69 0.09 7.93
CA ARG A 217 7.22 0.72 6.71
C ARG A 217 7.97 -0.31 5.87
N ASP A 218 8.86 -1.07 6.49
CA ASP A 218 9.72 -2.03 5.79
C ASP A 218 8.89 -3.16 5.14
N ALA A 219 7.83 -3.64 5.81
CA ALA A 219 6.89 -4.61 5.23
C ALA A 219 6.15 -4.05 3.99
N LEU A 220 5.79 -2.76 3.99
CA LEU A 220 5.17 -2.13 2.82
C LEU A 220 6.17 -1.97 1.65
N GLU A 221 7.44 -1.70 1.96
CA GLU A 221 8.50 -1.65 0.95
C GLU A 221 8.72 -3.02 0.31
N GLU A 222 8.83 -4.07 1.14
CA GLU A 222 8.96 -5.44 0.66
C GLU A 222 7.76 -5.87 -0.19
N ALA A 223 6.54 -5.56 0.27
CA ALA A 223 5.31 -5.82 -0.48
C ALA A 223 5.31 -5.11 -1.84
N SER A 224 5.76 -3.86 -1.88
CA SER A 224 5.80 -3.06 -3.10
C SER A 224 6.88 -3.54 -4.08
N ALA A 225 8.07 -3.90 -3.57
CA ALA A 225 9.13 -4.50 -4.36
C ALA A 225 8.66 -5.83 -4.97
N THR A 226 8.01 -6.67 -4.18
CA THR A 226 7.46 -7.95 -4.64
C THR A 226 6.40 -7.75 -5.71
N ALA A 227 5.45 -6.83 -5.52
CA ALA A 227 4.41 -6.50 -6.50
C ALA A 227 4.96 -5.90 -7.80
N ARG A 228 6.10 -5.18 -7.74
CA ARG A 228 6.82 -4.71 -8.94
C ARG A 228 7.52 -5.87 -9.66
N ASN A 229 8.22 -6.73 -8.94
CA ASN A 229 8.92 -7.89 -9.51
C ASN A 229 7.96 -8.86 -10.22
N ARG A 230 6.78 -9.12 -9.64
CA ARG A 230 5.76 -9.97 -10.25
C ARG A 230 5.16 -9.39 -11.53
N ARG A 231 5.07 -8.06 -11.65
CA ARG A 231 4.56 -7.41 -12.86
C ARG A 231 5.60 -7.31 -13.97
N ASN A 232 6.88 -7.19 -13.62
CA ASN A 232 7.99 -7.11 -14.57
C ASN A 232 8.99 -8.25 -14.34
N PRO A 233 8.66 -9.51 -14.66
CA PRO A 233 9.57 -10.64 -14.50
C PRO A 233 10.78 -10.61 -15.46
N ALA A 234 10.98 -9.54 -16.24
CA ALA A 234 11.94 -9.44 -17.35
C ALA A 234 12.81 -8.16 -17.28
N GLU A 235 13.48 -7.95 -16.15
CA GLU A 235 14.72 -7.16 -16.09
C GLU A 235 15.81 -7.97 -15.36
N GLU A 236 15.87 -9.28 -15.62
CA GLU A 236 17.13 -10.01 -15.53
C GLU A 236 18.05 -9.40 -16.58
N VAL A 237 18.97 -8.55 -16.12
CA VAL A 237 20.15 -8.14 -16.87
C VAL A 237 20.71 -9.42 -17.51
N PRO A 238 20.89 -9.52 -18.83
CA PRO A 238 21.49 -10.70 -19.41
C PRO A 238 22.82 -10.91 -18.71
N VAL A 239 22.90 -11.98 -17.92
CA VAL A 239 24.16 -12.48 -17.38
C VAL A 239 25.04 -12.62 -18.60
N TYR A 240 26.06 -11.77 -18.71
CA TYR A 240 27.07 -11.88 -19.74
C TYR A 240 27.58 -13.32 -19.65
N ALA A 241 27.14 -14.17 -20.59
CA ALA A 241 27.62 -15.53 -20.69
C ALA A 241 29.14 -15.43 -20.67
N PRO A 242 29.85 -16.24 -19.87
CA PRO A 242 31.31 -16.22 -19.90
C PRO A 242 31.72 -16.36 -21.36
N THR A 243 32.44 -15.37 -21.88
CA THR A 243 33.04 -15.47 -23.20
C THR A 243 33.82 -16.76 -23.22
N GLU A 244 33.30 -17.77 -23.91
CA GLU A 244 34.09 -18.92 -24.29
C GLU A 244 35.26 -18.34 -25.06
N GLN A 245 36.41 -18.36 -24.41
CA GLN A 245 37.68 -17.98 -24.99
C GLN A 245 37.81 -18.78 -26.27
N TYR A 246 37.70 -18.11 -27.42
CA TYR A 246 37.98 -18.67 -28.72
C TYR A 246 39.38 -19.26 -28.66
N ARG A 247 39.40 -20.58 -28.52
CA ARG A 247 40.58 -21.41 -28.49
C ARG A 247 41.34 -21.15 -29.80
N HIS A 248 42.55 -20.64 -29.65
CA HIS A 248 43.54 -20.50 -30.70
C HIS A 248 43.62 -21.76 -31.59
N GLY A 249 43.60 -21.56 -32.90
CA GLY A 249 44.18 -22.52 -33.85
C GLY A 249 43.23 -23.14 -34.87
N GLN A 250 42.70 -22.34 -35.80
CA GLN A 250 42.37 -22.84 -37.15
C GLN A 250 42.81 -21.79 -38.18
N THR A 251 43.76 -22.20 -39.03
CA THR A 251 44.24 -21.48 -40.20
C THR A 251 43.11 -21.23 -41.20
N PRO A 252 43.04 -20.05 -41.84
CA PRO A 252 42.01 -19.80 -42.85
C PRO A 252 42.29 -20.63 -44.11
N PRO A 253 41.26 -21.23 -44.76
CA PRO A 253 41.42 -21.87 -46.06
C PRO A 253 41.74 -20.82 -47.16
N PRO A 254 42.51 -21.20 -48.19
CA PRO A 254 42.88 -20.27 -49.26
C PRO A 254 41.66 -19.81 -50.07
N ALA A 255 41.71 -18.54 -50.48
CA ALA A 255 40.67 -17.86 -51.23
C ALA A 255 40.32 -18.58 -52.55
N ALA A 256 39.02 -18.81 -52.77
CA ALA A 256 38.50 -19.25 -54.06
C ALA A 256 38.55 -18.10 -55.09
N PRO A 257 38.84 -18.38 -56.38
CA PRO A 257 38.92 -17.37 -57.41
C PRO A 257 37.55 -16.71 -57.69
N ALA A 258 37.57 -15.40 -57.89
CA ALA A 258 36.41 -14.56 -58.15
C ALA A 258 35.65 -14.99 -59.42
N GLN A 259 34.33 -15.16 -59.30
CA GLN A 259 33.42 -15.31 -60.43
C GLN A 259 33.12 -13.94 -61.07
N PRO A 260 33.04 -13.82 -62.41
CA PRO A 260 32.69 -12.57 -63.08
C PRO A 260 31.24 -12.15 -62.78
N ALA A 261 31.05 -10.84 -62.60
CA ALA A 261 29.74 -10.23 -62.34
C ALA A 261 28.73 -10.50 -63.46
N GLN A 262 27.53 -10.96 -63.09
CA GLN A 262 26.36 -11.00 -63.97
C GLN A 262 25.72 -9.60 -64.06
N PRO A 263 25.29 -9.14 -65.25
CA PRO A 263 24.62 -7.84 -65.40
C PRO A 263 23.26 -7.81 -64.69
N ALA A 264 22.96 -6.70 -64.02
CA ALA A 264 21.69 -6.45 -63.36
C ALA A 264 20.52 -6.45 -64.35
N ALA A 265 19.43 -7.13 -63.99
CA ALA A 265 18.16 -7.07 -64.70
C ALA A 265 17.51 -5.68 -64.54
N PRO A 266 16.83 -5.15 -65.59
CA PRO A 266 16.21 -3.83 -65.53
C PRO A 266 15.05 -3.77 -64.53
N GLN A 267 15.05 -2.70 -63.73
CA GLN A 267 13.99 -2.35 -62.78
C GLN A 267 12.75 -1.87 -63.55
N ASN A 268 11.57 -2.40 -63.22
CA ASN A 268 10.30 -1.90 -63.75
C ASN A 268 9.97 -0.52 -63.17
N PRO A 269 9.42 0.41 -63.98
CA PRO A 269 9.06 1.75 -63.52
C PRO A 269 7.83 1.75 -62.58
N PRO A 270 7.63 2.84 -61.82
CA PRO A 270 6.56 2.96 -60.82
C PRO A 270 5.19 2.97 -61.50
N GLN A 271 4.24 2.18 -60.99
CA GLN A 271 2.84 2.29 -61.40
C GLN A 271 2.15 3.42 -60.64
N ASP A 272 1.60 4.35 -61.41
CA ASP A 272 0.79 5.47 -60.96
C ASP A 272 -0.70 5.13 -61.12
N GLY A 273 -1.54 5.57 -60.18
CA GLY A 273 -2.98 5.67 -60.39
C GLY A 273 -3.89 4.85 -59.47
N GLY A 274 -4.56 5.53 -58.53
CA GLY A 274 -5.77 5.03 -57.89
C GLY A 274 -6.16 5.71 -56.58
N VAL A 275 -6.45 7.02 -56.59
CA VAL A 275 -7.11 7.69 -55.46
C VAL A 275 -8.57 7.25 -55.41
N VAL A 276 -8.93 6.42 -54.42
CA VAL A 276 -10.32 6.10 -54.11
C VAL A 276 -10.84 7.15 -53.13
N THR A 277 -11.76 8.01 -53.58
CA THR A 277 -12.52 8.90 -52.70
C THR A 277 -13.84 8.21 -52.33
N THR A 278 -14.07 8.02 -51.04
CA THR A 278 -15.32 7.45 -50.52
C THR A 278 -16.27 8.60 -50.15
N PRO A 279 -17.51 8.67 -50.67
CA PRO A 279 -18.48 9.69 -50.29
C PRO A 279 -19.05 9.46 -48.87
N LEU A 280 -19.30 10.55 -48.15
CA LEU A 280 -19.97 10.57 -46.84
C LEU A 280 -21.48 10.26 -46.98
N PRO A 281 -22.10 9.49 -46.06
CA PRO A 281 -23.56 9.29 -46.06
C PRO A 281 -24.33 10.54 -45.58
N PRO A 282 -25.58 10.74 -46.04
CA PRO A 282 -26.41 11.88 -45.68
C PRO A 282 -26.92 11.82 -44.24
N ILE A 283 -27.11 13.01 -43.64
CA ILE A 283 -27.71 13.22 -42.33
C ILE A 283 -29.22 13.38 -42.55
N ASP A 284 -30.00 12.48 -41.96
CA ASP A 284 -31.43 12.64 -41.64
C ASP A 284 -31.63 12.46 -40.13
#